data_AF-B7ZFY6-F1
#
_entry.id   AF-B7ZFY6-F1
#
_cell.length_a   1.000
_cell.length_b   1.000
_cell.length_c   1.000
_cell.angle_alpha   90.00
_cell.angle_beta   90.00
_cell.angle_gamma   90.00
#
_symmetry.space_group_name_H-M   'P 1'
#
loop_
_entity.id
_entity.type
_entity.pdbx_description
1 polymer ?
#
loop_
_entity_poly.entity_id
_entity_poly.type
_entity_poly.pdbx_seq_one_letter_code
_entity_poly.pdbx_strand_id
1 'polypeptide(L)'
;MRLINFPMDGHSCPLKFGSYAYPISEIVYTWKKGPLFSVEVPQESSSLLQYDLIGQTVSSERLKSNTGEYIVMTVYFHLQRKMGFFLIQTYIPCIMTVILAQVSFWIDKESVPARTVFG
;
A
#
# COMPACT_ATOMS: atom_id res chain seq x y z
N MET A 1 -7.62 0.16 -4.10
CA MET A 1 -6.84 -0.17 -2.88
C MET A 1 -7.77 -0.86 -1.89
N ARG A 2 -7.29 -1.87 -1.17
CA ARG A 2 -8.07 -2.59 -0.15
C ARG A 2 -7.41 -2.33 1.20
N LEU A 3 -8.11 -1.63 2.09
CA LEU A 3 -7.56 -1.05 3.33
C LEU A 3 -7.98 -1.80 4.60
N ILE A 4 -8.32 -3.08 4.48
CA ILE A 4 -8.82 -3.87 5.63
C ILE A 4 -7.74 -4.03 6.71
N ASN A 5 -6.47 -4.10 6.31
CA ASN A 5 -5.34 -4.26 7.22
C ASN A 5 -4.64 -2.94 7.52
N PHE A 6 -5.31 -1.80 7.35
CA PHE A 6 -4.69 -0.51 7.62
C PHE A 6 -4.18 -0.41 9.08
N PRO A 7 -2.95 0.06 9.34
CA PRO A 7 -1.93 0.55 8.40
C PRO A 7 -0.89 -0.51 7.96
N MET A 8 -1.04 -1.77 8.36
CA MET A 8 -0.18 -2.92 8.00
C MET A 8 -0.60 -3.53 6.65
N ASP A 9 -0.69 -2.71 5.62
CA ASP A 9 -1.15 -3.11 4.29
C ASP A 9 -0.08 -2.99 3.19
N GLY A 10 -0.22 -3.85 2.19
CA GLY A 10 0.52 -3.82 0.94
C GLY A 10 -0.42 -3.67 -0.23
N HIS A 11 0.00 -2.94 -1.27
CA HIS A 11 -0.81 -2.64 -2.44
C HIS A 11 -0.02 -2.87 -3.73
N SER A 12 -0.68 -3.46 -4.73
CA SER A 12 -0.19 -3.50 -6.10
C SER A 12 -0.94 -2.46 -6.93
N CYS A 13 -0.22 -1.45 -7.40
CA CYS A 13 -0.76 -0.34 -8.19
C CYS A 13 -0.42 -0.56 -9.68
N PRO A 14 -1.40 -0.91 -10.54
CA PRO A 14 -1.14 -1.13 -11.95
C PRO A 14 -1.11 0.18 -12.75
N LEU A 15 -0.08 0.34 -13.58
CA LEU A 15 -0.03 1.27 -14.71
C LEU A 15 -0.30 0.47 -15.99
N LYS A 16 -1.48 0.67 -16.58
CA LYS A 16 -1.91 -0.01 -17.81
C LYS A 16 -1.86 0.96 -18.99
N PHE A 17 -1.23 0.56 -20.09
CA PHE A 17 -1.16 1.35 -21.32
C PHE A 17 -1.21 0.45 -22.56
N GLY A 18 -1.70 1.01 -23.66
CA GLY A 18 -1.87 0.31 -24.93
C GLY A 18 -2.38 1.24 -26.02
N SER A 19 -2.58 0.70 -27.22
CA SER A 19 -3.18 1.44 -28.33
C SER A 19 -4.66 1.66 -28.06
N TYR A 20 -5.15 2.86 -28.39
CA TYR A 20 -6.57 3.18 -28.30
C TYR A 20 -7.33 2.82 -29.59
N ALA A 21 -6.79 3.22 -30.75
CA ALA A 21 -7.46 3.06 -32.05
C ALA A 21 -7.16 1.71 -32.72
N TYR A 22 -5.90 1.26 -32.65
CA TYR A 22 -5.41 0.13 -33.42
C TYR A 22 -5.48 -1.19 -32.64
N PRO A 23 -6.17 -2.22 -33.17
CA PRO A 23 -6.23 -3.55 -32.57
C PRO A 23 -4.93 -4.35 -32.80
N ILE A 24 -4.86 -5.55 -32.19
CA ILE A 24 -3.70 -6.47 -32.27
C ILE A 24 -3.35 -6.85 -33.72
N SER A 25 -4.32 -6.86 -34.64
CA SER A 25 -4.07 -7.13 -36.06
C SER A 25 -3.24 -6.06 -36.75
N GLU A 26 -3.17 -4.84 -36.19
CA GLU A 26 -2.44 -3.70 -36.75
C GLU A 26 -1.19 -3.37 -35.93
N ILE A 27 -1.30 -3.32 -34.59
CA ILE A 27 -0.18 -2.94 -33.71
C ILE A 27 -0.07 -3.90 -32.53
N VAL A 28 1.15 -4.40 -32.30
CA VAL A 28 1.49 -5.23 -31.14
C VAL A 28 2.63 -4.61 -30.34
N TYR A 29 2.34 -4.25 -29.08
CA TYR A 29 3.36 -3.79 -28.13
C TYR A 29 4.13 -4.97 -27.53
N THR A 30 5.44 -4.78 -27.34
CA THR A 30 6.33 -5.73 -26.69
C THR A 30 7.35 -5.01 -25.80
N TRP A 31 7.89 -5.74 -24.82
CA TRP A 31 8.93 -5.23 -23.92
C TRP A 31 10.30 -5.28 -24.61
N LYS A 32 10.90 -4.11 -24.88
CA LYS A 32 12.16 -4.00 -25.64
C LYS A 32 13.31 -4.82 -25.06
N LYS A 33 13.50 -4.77 -23.74
CA LYS A 33 14.57 -5.50 -23.03
C LYS A 33 14.03 -6.77 -22.33
N GLY A 34 12.85 -7.25 -22.75
CA GLY A 34 12.12 -8.29 -22.05
C GLY A 34 11.49 -7.79 -20.74
N PRO A 35 10.74 -8.65 -20.03
CA PRO A 35 9.93 -8.25 -18.89
C PRO A 35 10.75 -7.78 -17.68
N LEU A 36 11.94 -8.33 -17.47
CA LEU A 36 12.74 -8.04 -16.27
C LEU A 36 13.47 -6.70 -16.33
N PHE A 37 13.88 -6.25 -17.52
CA PHE A 37 14.80 -5.11 -17.67
C PHE A 37 14.16 -3.90 -18.36
N SER A 38 12.92 -4.00 -18.85
CA SER A 38 12.30 -2.89 -19.57
C SER A 38 11.80 -1.76 -18.68
N VAL A 39 11.62 -2.02 -17.38
CA VAL A 39 11.18 -1.01 -16.40
C VAL A 39 12.21 -0.92 -15.30
N GLU A 40 12.93 0.19 -15.27
CA GLU A 40 13.98 0.50 -14.30
C GLU A 40 13.51 1.68 -13.44
N VAL A 41 13.55 1.53 -12.12
CA VAL A 41 13.20 2.59 -11.16
C VAL A 41 14.50 3.02 -10.47
N PRO A 42 14.96 4.27 -10.66
CA PRO A 42 16.13 4.79 -9.95
C PRO A 42 15.92 4.82 -8.43
N GLN A 43 16.95 4.43 -7.68
CA GLN A 43 16.90 4.39 -6.21
C GLN A 43 16.61 5.75 -5.58
N GLU A 44 17.03 6.85 -6.21
CA GLU A 44 16.79 8.21 -5.70
C GLU A 44 15.33 8.65 -5.90
N SER A 45 14.63 8.07 -6.88
CA SER A 45 13.25 8.44 -7.24
C SER A 45 12.17 7.65 -6.49
N SER A 46 12.55 6.65 -5.69
CA SER A 46 11.62 5.74 -5.01
C SER A 46 11.26 6.16 -3.58
N SER A 47 11.75 7.32 -3.10
CA SER A 47 11.53 7.79 -1.74
C SER A 47 10.13 8.40 -1.56
N LEU A 48 9.15 7.55 -1.26
CA LEU A 48 7.81 7.97 -0.90
C LEU A 48 7.70 8.23 0.62
N LEU A 49 6.91 9.25 1.00
CA LEU A 49 6.77 9.66 2.41
C LEU A 49 6.02 8.62 3.25
N GLN A 50 4.94 8.05 2.72
CA GLN A 50 4.05 7.13 3.45
C GLN A 50 4.22 5.66 3.06
N TYR A 51 4.89 5.39 1.96
CA TYR A 51 5.07 4.05 1.42
C TYR A 51 6.53 3.78 1.11
N ASP A 52 6.88 2.51 1.01
CA ASP A 52 8.10 2.02 0.40
C ASP A 52 7.74 1.31 -0.90
N LEU A 53 8.45 1.64 -1.96
CA LEU A 53 8.37 0.89 -3.22
C LEU A 53 9.24 -0.36 -3.07
N ILE A 54 8.60 -1.51 -2.88
CA ILE A 54 9.27 -2.80 -2.70
C ILE A 54 9.82 -3.33 -4.03
N GLY A 55 9.13 -3.03 -5.13
CA GLY A 55 9.56 -3.38 -6.47
C GLY A 55 8.45 -3.25 -7.50
N GLN A 56 8.74 -3.71 -8.71
CA GLN A 56 7.84 -3.68 -9.84
C GLN A 56 7.80 -5.03 -10.55
N THR A 57 6.62 -5.40 -11.05
CA THR A 57 6.43 -6.54 -11.94
C THR A 57 5.76 -6.06 -13.22
N VAL A 58 6.05 -6.71 -14.35
CA VAL A 58 5.44 -6.35 -15.63
C VAL A 58 4.66 -7.51 -16.21
N SER A 59 3.62 -7.19 -16.95
CA SER A 59 2.74 -8.14 -17.63
C SER A 59 2.28 -7.57 -18.97
N SER A 60 1.86 -8.44 -19.87
CA SER A 60 1.17 -8.08 -21.10
C SER A 60 -0.09 -8.91 -21.21
N GLU A 61 -1.23 -8.24 -21.34
CA GLU A 61 -2.57 -8.85 -21.31
C GLU A 61 -3.31 -8.50 -22.61
N ARG A 62 -4.09 -9.44 -23.15
CA ARG A 62 -5.00 -9.15 -24.27
C ARG A 62 -6.35 -8.69 -23.69
N LEU A 63 -6.79 -7.51 -24.07
CA LEU A 63 -8.06 -6.93 -23.68
C LEU A 63 -9.03 -7.03 -24.85
N LYS A 64 -10.14 -7.73 -24.65
CA LYS A 64 -11.25 -7.75 -25.61
C LYS A 64 -12.19 -6.59 -25.33
N SER A 65 -12.35 -5.71 -26.31
CA SER A 65 -13.30 -4.61 -26.30
C SER A 65 -14.37 -4.84 -27.37
N ASN A 66 -15.43 -4.02 -27.36
CA ASN A 66 -16.49 -4.06 -28.38
C ASN A 66 -15.96 -3.74 -29.79
N THR A 67 -14.88 -2.96 -29.88
CA THR A 67 -14.25 -2.51 -31.13
C THR A 67 -13.17 -3.47 -31.65
N GLY A 68 -12.75 -4.46 -30.87
CA GLY A 68 -11.69 -5.40 -31.24
C GLY A 68 -10.87 -5.90 -30.05
N GLU A 69 -9.84 -6.69 -30.34
CA GLU A 69 -8.85 -7.13 -29.34
C GLU A 69 -7.62 -6.22 -29.37
N TYR A 70 -7.19 -5.79 -28.17
CA TYR A 70 -6.07 -4.88 -27.97
C TYR A 70 -5.04 -5.52 -27.05
N ILE A 71 -3.76 -5.21 -27.27
CA ILE A 71 -2.69 -5.59 -26.34
C ILE A 71 -2.47 -4.46 -25.33
N VAL A 72 -2.54 -4.81 -24.04
CA VAL A 72 -2.34 -3.89 -22.93
C VAL A 72 -1.10 -4.31 -22.16
N MET A 73 -0.15 -3.39 -22.07
CA MET A 73 1.04 -3.54 -21.26
C MET A 73 0.73 -3.04 -19.85
N THR A 74 1.09 -3.83 -18.84
CA THR A 74 0.84 -3.48 -17.43
C THR A 74 2.13 -3.50 -16.64
N VAL A 75 2.37 -2.47 -15.85
CA VAL A 75 3.41 -2.45 -14.81
C VAL A 75 2.71 -2.40 -13.46
N TYR A 76 2.95 -3.38 -12.60
CA TYR A 76 2.48 -3.40 -11.23
C TYR A 76 3.57 -2.87 -10.31
N PHE A 77 3.30 -1.76 -9.63
CA PHE A 77 4.17 -1.24 -8.57
C PHE A 77 3.71 -1.80 -7.22
N HIS A 78 4.62 -2.48 -6.51
CA HIS A 78 4.36 -3.05 -5.20
C HIS A 78 4.75 -2.05 -4.12
N LEU A 79 3.75 -1.49 -3.45
CA LEU A 79 3.90 -0.50 -2.40
C LEU A 79 3.57 -1.14 -1.04
N GLN A 80 4.38 -0.85 -0.03
CA GLN A 80 4.14 -1.23 1.36
C GLN A 80 4.05 0.02 2.23
N ARG A 81 3.05 0.13 3.11
CA ARG A 81 2.90 1.32 3.95
C ARG A 81 3.92 1.33 5.10
N LYS A 82 4.47 2.52 5.39
CA LYS A 82 5.33 2.77 6.54
C LYS A 82 4.52 2.79 7.84
N MET A 83 4.92 1.97 8.81
CA MET A 83 4.26 1.86 10.11
C MET A 83 4.68 2.93 11.13
N GLY A 84 5.86 3.53 10.97
CA GLY A 84 6.48 4.38 11.99
C GLY A 84 5.59 5.53 12.48
N PHE A 85 4.88 6.19 11.56
CA PHE A 85 3.95 7.27 11.90
C PHE A 85 2.79 6.79 12.78
N PHE A 86 2.14 5.70 12.40
CA PHE A 86 1.00 5.14 13.14
C PHE A 86 1.40 4.58 14.50
N LEU A 87 2.62 4.03 14.60
CA LEU A 87 3.16 3.58 15.88
C LEU A 87 3.25 4.73 16.89
N ILE A 88 3.86 5.84 16.48
CA ILE A 88 4.10 7.00 17.36
C ILE A 88 2.79 7.75 17.67
N GLN A 89 1.94 7.96 16.66
CA GLN A 89 0.75 8.79 16.83
C GLN A 89 -0.48 8.06 17.38
N THR A 90 -0.59 6.75 17.19
CA THR A 90 -1.80 6.00 17.52
C THR A 90 -1.52 4.85 18.47
N TYR A 91 -0.67 3.89 18.09
CA TYR A 91 -0.49 2.68 18.89
C TYR A 91 0.13 2.96 20.25
N ILE A 92 1.21 3.74 20.33
CA ILE A 92 1.88 4.05 21.59
C ILE A 92 0.94 4.80 22.55
N PRO A 93 0.27 5.90 22.17
CA PRO A 93 -0.68 6.58 23.05
C PRO A 93 -1.80 5.66 23.55
N CYS A 94 -2.43 4.88 22.67
CA CYS A 94 -3.50 3.97 23.09
C CYS A 94 -3.02 2.87 24.05
N ILE A 95 -1.84 2.29 23.80
CA ILE A 95 -1.24 1.30 24.70
C ILE A 95 -0.96 1.94 26.07
N MET A 96 -0.39 3.15 26.10
CA MET A 96 -0.12 3.88 27.34
C MET A 96 -1.42 4.18 28.11
N THR A 97 -2.49 4.58 27.43
CA THR A 97 -3.81 4.78 28.06
C THR A 97 -4.32 3.49 28.71
N VAL A 98 -4.21 2.34 28.03
CA VAL A 98 -4.64 1.05 28.59
C VAL A 98 -3.79 0.67 29.82
N ILE A 99 -2.48 0.90 29.78
CA ILE A 99 -1.59 0.66 30.93
C ILE A 99 -1.99 1.55 32.10
N LEU A 100 -2.23 2.85 31.88
CA LEU A 100 -2.66 3.78 32.92
C LEU A 100 -4.00 3.37 33.55
N ALA A 101 -4.95 2.88 32.75
CA ALA A 101 -6.19 2.33 33.26
C ALA A 101 -5.96 1.12 34.19
N GLN A 102 -4.98 0.25 33.88
CA GLN A 102 -4.62 -0.89 34.73
C GLN A 102 -3.92 -0.49 36.03
N VAL A 103 -3.17 0.62 36.04
CA VAL A 103 -2.53 1.14 37.27
C VAL A 103 -3.56 1.51 38.33
N SER A 104 -4.79 1.87 37.92
CA SER A 104 -5.88 2.18 38.87
C SER A 104 -6.24 1.02 39.80
N PHE A 105 -5.91 -0.23 39.44
CA PHE A 105 -6.12 -1.41 40.30
C PHE A 105 -5.15 -1.47 41.49
N TRP A 106 -4.01 -0.78 41.42
CA TRP A 106 -3.04 -0.69 42.50
C TRP A 106 -3.33 0.45 43.49
N ILE A 107 -4.31 1.31 43.18
CA ILE A 107 -4.75 2.39 44.07
C ILE A 107 -5.65 1.80 45.16
N ASP A 108 -5.48 2.30 46.39
CA ASP A 108 -6.26 1.84 47.54
C ASP A 108 -7.78 1.93 47.29
N LYS A 109 -8.51 0.93 47.78
CA LYS A 109 -9.96 0.80 47.57
C LYS A 109 -10.75 1.97 48.15
N GLU A 110 -10.22 2.61 49.20
CA GLU A 110 -10.88 3.71 49.91
C GLU A 110 -10.74 5.04 49.16
N SER A 111 -9.81 5.11 48.19
CA SER A 111 -9.59 6.28 47.34
C SER A 111 -10.58 6.32 46.16
N VAL A 112 -11.88 6.25 46.46
CA VAL A 112 -12.98 6.24 45.47
C VAL A 112 -12.89 7.42 44.49
N PRO A 113 -12.69 8.69 44.91
CA PRO A 113 -12.61 9.82 43.99
C PRO A 113 -11.43 9.70 43.01
N ALA A 114 -10.29 9.20 43.48
CA ALA A 114 -9.10 9.03 42.63
C ALA A 114 -9.32 7.97 41.55
N ARG A 115 -9.97 6.86 41.90
CA ARG A 115 -10.27 5.78 40.94
C ARG A 115 -11.36 6.16 39.94
N THR A 116 -12.36 6.94 40.35
CA THR A 116 -13.42 7.45 39.46
C THR A 116 -12.89 8.46 38.44
N VAL A 117 -11.86 9.23 38.77
CA VAL A 117 -11.23 10.18 37.82
C VAL A 117 -10.26 9.48 36.85
N PHE A 118 -9.74 8.30 37.22
CA PHE A 118 -8.81 7.51 36.39
C PHE A 118 -9.48 6.65 35.31
N GLY A 119 -10.73 6.24 35.52
CA GLY A 119 -11.53 5.44 34.58
C GLY A 119 -12.36 6.29 33.65
#